data_AF-A0A924Y0C2-F1
#
_entry.id   AF-A0A924Y0C2-F1
#
_cell.length_a   1.000
_cell.length_b   1.000
_cell.length_c   1.000
_cell.angle_alpha   90.00
_cell.angle_beta   90.00
_cell.angle_gamma   90.00
#
_symmetry.space_group_name_H-M   'P 1'
#
loop_
_entity.id
_entity.type
_entity.pdbx_description
1 polymer ?
#
loop_
_entity_poly.entity_id
_entity_poly.type
_entity_poly.pdbx_seq_one_letter_code
_entity_poly.pdbx_strand_id
1 'polypeptide(L)'
;MSDKGEADPNEPGADDIAARFPKPEEVTTGRASNLPEPPKMTYNRPNLRRDTDPLPEGTKSILANVGSNSRNLRSMGVAGTIGISLAVSIGVGAGLGWLIDTYLLGSPQPPWGLIAGFLLGVFSGFANMIRVANQLNRDSE
;
A
#
# COMPACT_ATOMS: atom_id res chain seq x y z
N MET A 1 -71.34 -2.24 13.87
CA MET A 1 -70.64 -1.42 14.88
C MET A 1 -69.15 -1.61 14.66
N SER A 2 -68.47 -0.56 14.25
CA SER A 2 -67.00 -0.53 14.13
C SER A 2 -66.39 -0.55 15.53
N ASP A 3 -65.71 -1.61 15.88
CA ASP A 3 -64.77 -1.60 16.99
C ASP A 3 -63.40 -1.28 16.38
N LYS A 4 -63.06 0.01 16.36
CA LYS A 4 -61.69 0.45 16.08
C LYS A 4 -60.88 0.06 17.31
N GLY A 5 -60.11 -1.01 17.22
CA GLY A 5 -59.07 -1.32 18.21
C GLY A 5 -58.14 -0.12 18.31
N GLU A 6 -58.27 0.60 19.42
CA GLU A 6 -57.36 1.65 19.86
C GLU A 6 -55.95 1.04 19.88
N ALA A 7 -55.06 1.51 18.99
CA ALA A 7 -53.66 1.10 19.02
C ALA A 7 -53.05 1.60 20.33
N ASP A 8 -52.55 0.68 21.17
CA ASP A 8 -51.87 1.02 22.42
C ASP A 8 -50.61 1.85 22.08
N PRO A 9 -50.53 3.12 22.52
CA PRO A 9 -49.40 3.99 22.21
C PRO A 9 -48.07 3.52 22.84
N ASN A 10 -48.09 2.46 23.64
CA ASN A 10 -46.91 1.84 24.25
C ASN A 10 -46.50 0.53 23.58
N GLU A 11 -47.15 0.10 22.49
CA GLU A 11 -46.69 -1.06 21.72
C GLU A 11 -45.46 -0.61 20.90
N PRO A 12 -44.25 -1.11 21.20
CA PRO A 12 -43.07 -0.73 20.44
C PRO A 12 -43.28 -1.15 18.99
N GLY A 13 -43.30 -0.17 18.08
CA GLY A 13 -43.51 -0.38 16.65
C GLY A 13 -42.55 -1.44 16.12
N ALA A 14 -42.98 -2.24 15.15
CA ALA A 14 -42.16 -3.30 14.56
C ALA A 14 -40.86 -2.78 13.90
N ASP A 15 -40.76 -1.47 13.69
CA ASP A 15 -39.62 -0.69 13.21
C ASP A 15 -38.68 -0.19 14.33
N ASP A 16 -39.03 -0.39 15.60
CA ASP A 16 -38.23 0.04 16.74
C ASP A 16 -37.08 -0.96 16.99
N ILE A 17 -36.01 -0.78 16.21
CA ILE A 17 -34.81 -1.63 16.23
C ILE A 17 -34.19 -1.69 17.65
N ALA A 18 -34.37 -0.64 18.45
CA ALA A 18 -33.91 -0.58 19.83
C ALA A 18 -34.59 -1.62 20.74
N ALA A 19 -35.84 -2.01 20.46
CA ALA A 19 -36.56 -3.03 21.23
C ALA A 19 -36.06 -4.46 20.95
N ARG A 20 -35.32 -4.68 19.85
CA ARG A 20 -34.72 -5.99 19.52
C ARG A 20 -33.45 -6.30 20.30
N PHE A 21 -32.81 -5.28 20.85
CA PHE A 21 -31.56 -5.44 21.57
C PHE A 21 -31.82 -5.39 23.08
N PRO A 22 -31.21 -6.29 23.87
CA PRO A 22 -31.30 -6.23 25.32
C PRO A 22 -30.75 -4.89 25.80
N LYS A 23 -31.37 -4.33 26.84
CA LYS A 23 -30.92 -3.07 27.42
C LYS A 23 -29.45 -3.22 27.85
N PRO A 24 -28.59 -2.21 27.63
CA PRO A 24 -27.14 -2.32 27.89
C PRO A 24 -26.80 -2.64 29.35
N GLU A 25 -27.73 -2.38 30.26
CA GLU A 25 -27.68 -2.69 31.70
C GLU A 25 -27.95 -4.17 32.01
N GLU A 26 -28.55 -4.93 31.08
CA GLU A 26 -28.74 -6.39 31.16
C GLU A 26 -27.59 -7.16 30.49
N VAL A 27 -26.77 -6.48 29.68
CA VAL A 27 -25.59 -7.07 29.03
C VAL A 27 -24.48 -7.20 30.06
N THR A 28 -24.58 -8.22 30.91
CA THR A 28 -23.48 -8.65 31.77
C THR A 28 -22.37 -9.21 30.90
N THR A 29 -21.31 -8.42 30.67
CA THR A 29 -20.08 -8.94 30.08
C THR A 29 -19.47 -9.86 31.14
N GLY A 30 -19.70 -11.16 31.00
CA GLY A 30 -19.20 -12.16 31.94
C GLY A 30 -17.73 -11.93 32.25
N ARG A 31 -17.38 -11.92 33.54
CA ARG A 31 -16.00 -11.87 34.04
C ARG A 31 -15.14 -12.87 33.26
N ALA A 32 -13.89 -12.54 32.95
CA ALA A 32 -12.97 -13.39 32.18
C ALA A 32 -12.91 -14.88 32.63
N SER A 33 -13.27 -15.14 33.89
CA SER A 33 -13.37 -16.46 34.51
C SER A 33 -14.57 -17.32 34.10
N ASN A 34 -15.60 -16.74 33.45
CA ASN A 34 -16.83 -17.43 33.01
C ASN A 34 -16.90 -17.61 31.48
N LEU A 35 -15.80 -17.38 30.76
CA LEU A 35 -15.77 -17.71 29.34
C LEU A 35 -15.72 -19.23 29.17
N PRO A 36 -16.55 -19.80 28.28
CA PRO A 36 -16.37 -21.18 27.87
C PRO A 36 -14.95 -21.35 27.32
N GLU A 37 -14.34 -22.52 27.57
CA GLU A 37 -13.03 -22.80 27.00
C GLU A 37 -13.08 -22.63 25.48
N PRO A 38 -12.09 -21.94 24.88
CA PRO A 38 -12.08 -21.74 23.45
C PRO A 38 -12.11 -23.11 22.75
N PRO A 39 -12.87 -23.24 21.66
CA PRO A 39 -12.93 -24.48 20.91
C PRO A 39 -11.51 -24.87 20.48
N LYS A 40 -11.15 -26.14 20.69
CA LYS A 40 -9.87 -26.68 20.23
C LYS A 40 -9.86 -26.62 18.70
N MET A 41 -9.15 -25.64 18.15
CA MET A 41 -8.93 -25.57 16.71
C MET A 41 -7.88 -26.61 16.32
N THR A 42 -8.34 -27.76 15.84
CA THR A 42 -7.46 -28.67 15.10
C THR A 42 -7.19 -28.01 13.74
N TYR A 43 -6.04 -27.37 13.63
CA TYR A 43 -5.55 -26.92 12.33
C TYR A 43 -5.24 -28.16 11.50
N ASN A 44 -6.14 -28.49 10.57
CA ASN A 44 -5.77 -29.37 9.47
C ASN A 44 -4.79 -28.59 8.60
N ARG A 45 -3.49 -28.72 8.90
CA ARG A 45 -2.45 -28.06 8.10
C ARG A 45 -2.55 -28.65 6.70
N PRO A 46 -2.89 -27.87 5.66
CA PRO A 46 -2.83 -28.38 4.32
C PRO A 46 -1.40 -28.88 4.08
N ASN A 47 -1.28 -30.07 3.50
CA ASN A 47 0.00 -30.60 3.07
C ASN A 47 0.55 -29.61 2.05
N LEU A 48 1.44 -28.71 2.46
CA LEU A 48 2.14 -27.82 1.55
C LEU A 48 2.89 -28.74 0.58
N ARG A 49 2.48 -28.70 -0.68
CA ARG A 49 3.09 -29.47 -1.76
C ARG A 49 4.59 -29.17 -1.72
N ARG A 50 5.43 -30.19 -1.44
CA ARG A 50 6.87 -29.98 -1.39
C ARG A 50 7.33 -29.59 -2.78
N ASP A 51 8.19 -28.58 -2.89
CA ASP A 51 8.81 -28.13 -4.16
C ASP A 51 9.55 -29.25 -4.91
N THR A 52 9.77 -30.40 -4.28
CA THR A 52 10.36 -31.60 -4.88
C THR A 52 9.40 -32.41 -5.75
N ASP A 53 8.09 -32.17 -5.67
CA ASP A 53 7.13 -32.88 -6.50
C ASP A 53 7.25 -32.38 -7.95
N PRO A 54 7.47 -33.27 -8.94
CA PRO A 54 7.50 -32.85 -10.33
C PRO A 54 6.17 -32.18 -10.68
N LEU A 55 6.23 -30.88 -11.00
CA LEU A 55 5.07 -30.13 -11.44
C LEU A 55 4.43 -30.83 -12.65
N PRO A 56 3.09 -30.97 -12.70
CA PRO A 56 2.40 -31.46 -13.89
C PRO A 56 2.87 -30.65 -15.10
N GLU A 57 3.14 -31.30 -16.24
CA GLU A 57 3.75 -30.62 -17.40
C GLU A 57 2.97 -29.37 -17.84
N GLY A 58 1.64 -29.41 -17.77
CA GLY A 58 0.79 -28.25 -18.07
C GLY A 58 0.91 -27.08 -17.09
N THR A 59 1.40 -27.30 -15.86
CA THR A 59 1.60 -26.26 -14.85
C THR A 59 2.96 -25.56 -15.01
N LYS A 60 3.96 -26.24 -15.59
CA LYS A 60 5.30 -25.68 -15.82
C LYS A 60 5.26 -24.47 -16.76
N SER A 61 4.47 -24.52 -17.83
CA SER A 61 4.30 -23.41 -18.77
C SER A 61 3.59 -22.21 -18.14
N ILE A 62 2.60 -22.46 -17.29
CA ILE A 62 1.87 -21.41 -16.56
C ILE A 62 2.80 -20.74 -15.56
N LEU A 63 3.54 -21.52 -14.76
CA LEU A 63 4.51 -20.99 -13.79
C LEU A 63 5.67 -20.26 -14.48
N ALA A 64 6.15 -20.76 -15.62
CA ALA A 64 7.15 -20.09 -16.43
C ALA A 64 6.64 -18.74 -16.97
N ASN A 65 5.39 -18.70 -17.46
CA ASN A 65 4.79 -17.46 -17.96
C ASN A 65 4.52 -16.45 -16.83
N VAL A 66 3.96 -16.90 -15.69
CA VAL A 66 3.79 -16.09 -14.48
C VAL A 66 5.13 -15.54 -13.99
N GLY A 67 6.18 -16.37 -13.95
CA GLY A 67 7.54 -15.93 -13.61
C GLY A 67 8.11 -14.90 -14.59
N SER A 68 7.89 -15.10 -15.90
CA SER A 68 8.38 -14.17 -16.93
C SER A 68 7.68 -12.81 -16.87
N ASN A 69 6.35 -12.79 -16.75
CA ASN A 69 5.56 -11.58 -16.63
C ASN A 69 5.90 -10.83 -15.35
N SER A 70 6.06 -11.55 -14.24
CA SER A 70 6.48 -10.97 -12.97
C SER A 70 7.86 -10.32 -13.04
N ARG A 71 8.79 -10.89 -13.80
CA ARG A 71 10.13 -10.33 -14.02
C ARG A 71 10.09 -9.09 -14.91
N ASN A 72 9.28 -9.12 -15.97
CA ASN A 72 9.06 -7.98 -16.87
C ASN A 72 8.40 -6.80 -16.15
N LEU A 73 7.39 -7.07 -15.29
CA LEU A 73 6.74 -6.04 -14.48
C LEU A 73 7.72 -5.40 -13.49
N ARG A 74 8.60 -6.21 -12.88
CA ARG A 74 9.63 -5.72 -11.95
C ARG A 74 10.67 -4.86 -12.67
N SER A 75 11.18 -5.31 -13.82
CA SER A 75 12.17 -4.54 -14.59
C SER A 75 11.59 -3.21 -15.09
N MET A 76 10.32 -3.21 -15.50
CA MET A 76 9.61 -2.00 -15.92
C MET A 76 9.39 -1.02 -14.75
N GLY A 77 9.04 -1.55 -13.57
CA GLY A 77 8.93 -0.75 -12.34
C GLY A 77 10.26 -0.11 -11.94
N VAL A 78 11.35 -0.89 -11.96
CA VAL A 78 12.70 -0.40 -11.64
C VAL A 78 13.14 0.70 -12.61
N ALA A 79 12.97 0.47 -13.92
CA ALA A 79 13.30 1.48 -14.94
C ALA A 79 12.48 2.77 -14.76
N GLY A 80 11.18 2.64 -14.46
CA GLY A 80 10.29 3.76 -14.19
C GLY A 80 10.71 4.56 -12.95
N THR A 81 11.05 3.88 -11.86
CA THR A 81 11.54 4.55 -10.63
C THR A 81 12.83 5.33 -10.89
N ILE A 82 13.77 4.77 -11.66
CA ILE A 82 15.01 5.47 -12.01
C ILE A 82 14.69 6.74 -12.80
N GLY A 83 13.86 6.64 -13.83
CA GLY A 83 13.44 7.80 -14.64
C GLY A 83 12.71 8.88 -13.84
N ILE A 84 11.76 8.49 -12.99
CA ILE A 84 11.01 9.42 -12.14
C ILE A 84 11.95 10.08 -11.12
N SER A 85 12.84 9.32 -10.49
CA SER A 85 13.79 9.88 -9.52
C SER A 85 14.71 10.92 -10.16
N LEU A 86 15.16 10.66 -11.40
CA LEU A 86 15.93 11.62 -12.19
C LEU A 86 15.11 12.88 -12.50
N ALA A 87 13.88 12.72 -13.00
CA ALA A 87 12.99 13.85 -13.31
C ALA A 87 12.69 14.71 -12.07
N VAL A 88 12.42 14.08 -10.92
CA VAL A 88 12.18 14.78 -9.65
C VAL A 88 13.45 15.50 -9.19
N SER A 89 14.62 14.86 -9.27
CA SER A 89 15.89 15.49 -8.86
C SER A 89 16.24 16.71 -9.71
N ILE A 90 16.02 16.64 -11.03
CA ILE A 90 16.21 17.75 -11.96
C ILE A 90 15.19 18.85 -11.68
N GLY A 91 13.92 18.50 -11.47
CA GLY A 91 12.86 19.46 -11.15
C GLY A 91 13.15 20.22 -9.85
N VAL A 92 13.60 19.53 -8.80
CA VAL A 92 13.98 20.14 -7.52
C VAL A 92 15.24 21.00 -7.68
N GLY A 93 16.26 20.52 -8.39
CA GLY A 93 17.50 21.27 -8.64
C GLY A 93 17.27 22.53 -9.48
N ALA A 94 16.46 22.44 -10.54
CA ALA A 94 16.07 23.57 -11.37
C ALA A 94 15.16 24.55 -10.61
N GLY A 95 14.22 24.05 -9.81
CA GLY A 95 13.36 24.88 -8.97
C GLY A 95 14.13 25.65 -7.89
N LEU A 96 15.05 24.99 -7.20
CA LEU A 96 15.96 25.63 -6.25
C LEU A 96 16.93 26.59 -6.95
N GLY A 97 17.46 26.21 -8.11
CA GLY A 97 18.32 27.07 -8.92
C GLY A 97 17.61 28.34 -9.39
N TRP A 98 16.35 28.22 -9.80
CA TRP A 98 15.50 29.37 -10.15
C TRP A 98 15.18 30.24 -8.94
N LEU A 99 14.92 29.64 -7.78
CA LEU A 99 14.68 30.38 -6.53
C LEU A 99 15.94 31.17 -6.10
N ILE A 100 17.12 30.58 -6.27
CA ILE A 100 18.41 31.24 -6.04
C ILE A 100 18.60 32.40 -7.02
N ASP A 101 18.30 32.18 -8.30
CA ASP A 101 18.40 33.21 -9.34
C ASP A 101 17.47 34.41 -9.05
N THR A 102 16.28 34.15 -8.53
CA THR A 102 15.30 35.19 -8.18
C THR A 102 15.60 35.92 -6.87
N TYR A 103 16.08 35.24 -5.83
CA TYR A 103 16.31 35.86 -4.51
C TYR A 103 17.71 36.44 -4.30
N LEU A 104 18.77 35.82 -4.86
CA LEU A 104 20.16 36.21 -4.60
C LEU A 104 20.76 37.08 -5.72
N LEU A 105 20.26 37.01 -6.96
CA LEU A 105 20.92 37.66 -8.11
C LEU A 105 20.20 38.86 -8.73
N GLY A 106 18.95 39.17 -8.38
CA GLY A 106 18.36 40.53 -8.48
C GLY A 106 18.45 41.36 -9.79
N SER A 107 18.82 40.80 -10.96
CA SER A 107 19.19 41.43 -12.27
C SER A 107 20.69 41.74 -12.43
N PRO A 108 21.29 41.81 -13.64
CA PRO A 108 20.97 41.31 -14.98
C PRO A 108 22.05 40.30 -15.45
N GLN A 109 22.38 39.31 -14.62
CA GLN A 109 23.43 38.32 -14.92
C GLN A 109 22.84 37.04 -15.54
N PRO A 110 23.62 36.28 -16.33
CA PRO A 110 23.17 34.99 -16.86
C PRO A 110 22.64 34.09 -15.72
N PRO A 111 21.67 33.21 -15.98
CA PRO A 111 21.01 32.40 -14.95
C PRO A 111 21.92 31.28 -14.43
N TRP A 112 23.02 31.65 -13.79
CA TRP A 112 24.04 30.75 -13.24
C TRP A 112 23.47 29.88 -12.13
N GLY A 113 22.52 30.43 -11.34
CA GLY A 113 21.81 29.66 -10.33
C GLY A 113 21.02 28.50 -10.92
N LEU A 114 20.37 28.73 -12.06
CA LEU A 114 19.61 27.71 -12.78
C LEU A 114 20.54 26.66 -13.42
N ILE A 115 21.66 27.08 -14.00
CA ILE A 115 22.67 26.17 -14.57
C ILE A 115 23.30 25.30 -13.48
N ALA A 116 23.72 25.91 -12.37
CA ALA A 116 24.30 25.19 -11.24
C ALA A 116 23.28 24.25 -10.60
N GLY A 117 22.04 24.70 -10.39
CA GLY A 117 20.94 23.89 -9.84
C GLY A 117 20.55 22.73 -10.76
N PHE A 118 20.55 22.94 -12.07
CA PHE A 118 20.32 21.88 -13.06
C PHE A 118 21.44 20.85 -13.03
N LEU A 119 22.72 21.27 -13.04
CA LEU A 119 23.87 20.37 -12.95
C LEU A 119 23.84 19.57 -11.65
N LEU A 120 23.53 20.21 -10.52
CA LEU A 120 23.38 19.52 -9.22
C LEU A 120 22.22 18.51 -9.25
N GLY A 121 21.09 18.88 -9.85
CA GLY A 121 19.94 17.99 -10.00
C GLY A 121 20.29 16.75 -10.81
N VAL A 122 20.97 16.92 -11.94
CA VAL A 122 21.46 15.82 -12.78
C VAL A 122 22.46 14.95 -12.01
N PHE A 123 23.45 15.54 -11.34
CA PHE A 123 24.45 14.79 -10.55
C PHE A 123 23.79 13.99 -9.42
N SER A 124 22.85 14.60 -8.71
CA SER A 124 22.08 13.96 -7.64
C SER A 124 21.24 12.79 -8.17
N GLY A 125 20.57 12.96 -9.31
CA GLY A 125 19.82 11.90 -9.96
C GLY A 125 20.68 10.71 -10.37
N PHE A 126 21.87 10.96 -10.94
CA PHE A 126 22.83 9.91 -11.27
C PHE A 126 23.41 9.22 -10.03
N ALA A 127 23.71 9.97 -8.96
CA ALA A 127 24.18 9.38 -7.70
C ALA A 127 23.14 8.41 -7.10
N ASN A 128 21.86 8.74 -7.18
CA ASN A 128 20.77 7.84 -6.76
C ASN A 128 20.68 6.59 -7.65
N MET A 129 20.81 6.74 -8.98
CA MET A 129 20.81 5.61 -9.91
C MET A 129 21.96 4.63 -9.64
N ILE A 130 23.19 5.14 -9.46
CA ILE A 130 24.37 4.31 -9.18
C ILE A 130 24.19 3.54 -7.86
N ARG A 131 23.58 4.15 -6.85
CA ARG A 131 23.25 3.48 -5.59
C ARG A 131 22.31 2.30 -5.80
N VAL A 132 21.26 2.46 -6.61
CA VAL A 132 20.31 1.38 -6.92
C VAL A 132 20.98 0.27 -7.75
N ALA A 133 21.78 0.64 -8.75
CA ALA A 133 22.53 -0.33 -9.55
C ALA A 133 23.52 -1.15 -8.70
N ASN A 134 24.21 -0.51 -7.76
CA ASN A 134 25.15 -1.18 -6.87
C ASN A 134 24.45 -2.12 -5.87
N GLN A 135 23.21 -1.82 -5.45
CA GLN A 135 22.44 -2.74 -4.60
C GLN A 135 22.07 -4.01 -5.37
N LEU A 136 21.64 -3.89 -6.63
CA LEU A 136 21.29 -5.04 -7.46
C LEU A 136 22.48 -5.98 -7.69
N ASN A 137 23.69 -5.44 -7.86
CA ASN A 137 24.90 -6.27 -8.02
C ASN A 137 25.30 -7.01 -6.73
N ARG A 138 25.05 -6.43 -5.54
CA ARG A 138 25.40 -7.05 -4.26
C ARG A 138 24.47 -8.20 -3.87
N ASP A 139 23.24 -8.20 -4.36
CA ASP A 139 22.28 -9.29 -4.12
C ASP A 139 22.56 -10.52 -5.00
N SER A 140 23.53 -10.42 -5.91
CA SER A 140 23.90 -11.46 -6.89
C SER A 140 25.11 -12.32 -6.47
N GLU A 141 25.79 -11.95 -5.38
CA GLU A 141 26.90 -12.69 -4.76
C GLU A 141 26.43 -13.40 -3.47
#